data_AF-A0A7M6DRA1-F1
#
_entry.id   AF-A0A7M6DRA1-F1
#
_cell.length_a   1.000
_cell.length_b   1.000
_cell.length_c   1.000
_cell.angle_alpha   90.00
_cell.angle_beta   90.00
_cell.angle_gamma   90.00
#
_symmetry.space_group_name_H-M   'P 1'
#
loop_
_entity.id
_entity.type
_entity.pdbx_description
1 polymer ?
#
loop_
_entity_poly.entity_id
_entity_poly.type
_entity_poly.pdbx_seq_one_letter_code
_entity_poly.pdbx_strand_id
1 'polypeptide(L)'
;MNFKGRNKNLYIVAAVFTLICVLIYEMKFRVQSIRIEEEGKTKELRGMQGLLHKYVQSQQNAMEMNHVDKFVKHLSLGERYERNDELRNDMKSLANRLTRFLNIGNRKEEDTRGLTIILNAVNEIQNLDSLLDDLEKSSRLNWTKSVHILLGVSKESHDKNSVKLSEIRKKIPSFEWVVMKQDTLAKTLFWLVENVDRQYILVSKKLRKLPVEFDVEKFLNPLKRGSSDVVSGSLSYPDGRWETGCYQTKHIWSQYRIQYGTDIKYKRRWVKCDYIDGPFALYAGHLLTFLSEHSGLPDDLLYPELIYTLNREGKTMKKHLCTIFSVGTDEPELGKLSRDRWKHFIQRNEMTEIFLTTVATSSSSKIKETYHEFDYKESKAKCQYLKKNMLKPRACMRELHLMLINSYKLFDRLGYTYTTEDGSGVAATKLHDTLPWDIDQDFAFRSQNMTSLYHNEALFKEIGITFGPDIDVKAKCLSNSSLAKPPIGGCGYIGMHGKNWKLENWGAHVLNGDYYEPWKIEPQFKNIYPPNRIHGHHTKVKMGDHWAQNRANPGLYIRSHYGLDILRHANHWSKLGFKDSWEDYKPGTHFGGCPDEGHHRCMTEYLSDGNIQFQRPWA
;
A
#
# COMPACT_ATOMS: atom_id res chain seq x y z
N MET A 1 -12.92 44.23 25.81
CA MET A 1 -13.04 44.00 24.35
C MET A 1 -13.11 42.50 24.09
N ASN A 2 -14.28 41.96 23.77
CA ASN A 2 -14.48 40.52 23.62
C ASN A 2 -15.53 40.26 22.52
N PHE A 3 -15.12 40.06 21.27
CA PHE A 3 -15.97 39.60 20.15
C PHE A 3 -15.11 39.02 19.01
N LYS A 4 -14.56 37.81 19.18
CA LYS A 4 -13.98 37.00 18.07
C LYS A 4 -14.19 35.51 18.37
N GLY A 5 -15.37 35.00 18.08
CA GLY A 5 -15.67 33.56 18.24
C GLY A 5 -16.97 33.09 17.60
N ARG A 6 -17.98 33.96 17.47
CA ARG A 6 -19.31 33.56 16.96
C ARG A 6 -19.49 33.61 15.44
N ASN A 7 -18.57 34.20 14.67
CA ASN A 7 -18.77 34.35 13.22
C ASN A 7 -18.31 33.16 12.37
N LYS A 8 -17.35 32.32 12.81
CA LYS A 8 -16.85 31.20 11.99
C LYS A 8 -17.94 30.15 11.68
N ASN A 9 -18.80 29.86 12.64
CA ASN A 9 -19.90 28.90 12.43
C ASN A 9 -20.98 29.46 11.50
N LEU A 10 -21.23 30.78 11.54
CA LEU A 10 -22.19 31.42 10.63
C LEU A 10 -21.70 31.37 9.16
N TYR A 11 -20.40 31.54 8.94
CA TYR A 11 -19.80 31.42 7.60
C TYR A 11 -19.80 29.98 7.06
N ILE A 12 -19.55 28.98 7.91
CA ILE A 12 -19.62 27.57 7.53
C ILE A 12 -21.06 27.20 7.18
N VAL A 13 -22.04 27.63 7.99
CA VAL A 13 -23.46 27.39 7.73
C VAL A 13 -23.91 28.08 6.45
N ALA A 14 -23.48 29.33 6.19
CA ALA A 14 -23.79 30.04 4.95
C ALA A 14 -23.16 29.35 3.72
N ALA A 15 -21.93 28.86 3.81
CA ALA A 15 -21.27 28.12 2.74
C ALA A 15 -21.96 26.78 2.44
N VAL A 16 -22.32 26.03 3.48
CA VAL A 16 -23.08 24.76 3.37
C VAL A 16 -24.46 25.02 2.78
N PHE A 17 -25.16 26.06 3.22
CA PHE A 17 -26.49 26.42 2.71
C PHE A 17 -26.43 26.85 1.23
N THR A 18 -25.41 27.61 0.85
CA THR A 18 -25.19 28.02 -0.55
C THR A 18 -24.87 26.81 -1.44
N LEU A 19 -24.06 25.86 -0.94
CA LEU A 19 -23.75 24.61 -1.64
C LEU A 19 -24.99 23.73 -1.81
N ILE A 20 -25.82 23.60 -0.77
CA ILE A 20 -27.11 22.89 -0.82
C ILE A 20 -28.02 23.55 -1.87
N CYS A 21 -28.07 24.88 -1.93
CA CYS A 21 -28.85 25.60 -2.94
C CYS A 21 -28.34 25.32 -4.37
N VAL A 22 -27.02 25.28 -4.58
CA VAL A 22 -26.42 24.93 -5.88
C VAL A 22 -26.74 23.50 -6.28
N LEU A 23 -26.64 22.54 -5.34
CA LEU A 23 -26.97 21.13 -5.59
C LEU A 23 -28.46 20.92 -5.88
N ILE A 24 -29.35 21.57 -5.14
CA ILE A 24 -30.80 21.55 -5.40
C ILE A 24 -31.13 22.14 -6.78
N TYR A 25 -30.46 23.23 -7.16
CA TYR A 25 -30.66 23.87 -8.45
C TYR A 25 -30.15 22.99 -9.60
N GLU A 26 -29.00 22.32 -9.44
CA GLU A 26 -28.47 21.36 -10.43
C GLU A 26 -29.39 20.12 -10.57
N MET A 27 -29.93 19.61 -9.46
CA MET A 27 -30.89 18.50 -9.49
C MET A 27 -32.17 18.90 -10.22
N LYS A 28 -32.74 20.08 -9.92
CA LYS A 28 -33.89 20.61 -10.65
C LYS A 28 -33.59 20.78 -12.14
N PHE A 29 -32.41 21.30 -12.47
CA PHE A 29 -31.96 21.46 -13.84
C PHE A 29 -31.87 20.12 -14.58
N ARG A 30 -31.27 19.08 -13.97
CA ARG A 30 -31.17 17.74 -14.58
C ARG A 30 -32.54 17.11 -14.82
N VAL A 31 -33.47 17.27 -13.88
CA VAL A 31 -34.84 16.75 -14.05
C VAL A 31 -35.55 17.48 -15.18
N GLN A 32 -35.39 18.80 -15.28
CA GLN A 32 -35.95 19.59 -16.38
C GLN A 32 -35.28 19.30 -17.72
N SER A 33 -33.97 19.08 -17.74
CA SER A 33 -33.22 18.81 -18.97
C SER A 33 -33.61 17.47 -19.58
N ILE A 34 -33.81 16.43 -18.75
CA ILE A 34 -34.32 15.13 -19.19
C ILE A 34 -35.70 15.30 -19.84
N ARG A 35 -36.59 16.07 -19.22
CA ARG A 35 -37.95 16.33 -19.74
C ARG A 35 -37.94 17.12 -21.07
N ILE A 36 -37.06 18.12 -21.21
CA ILE A 36 -36.94 18.94 -22.43
C ILE A 36 -36.28 18.15 -23.58
N GLU A 37 -35.37 17.23 -23.25
CA GLU A 37 -34.72 16.33 -24.20
C GLU A 37 -35.70 15.27 -24.72
N GLU A 38 -36.59 14.75 -23.86
CA GLU A 38 -37.73 13.89 -24.24
C GLU A 38 -38.75 14.63 -25.15
N GLU A 39 -38.92 15.95 -24.98
CA GLU A 39 -39.79 16.79 -25.80
C GLU A 39 -39.11 17.31 -27.10
N GLY A 40 -37.84 17.00 -27.35
CA GLY A 40 -37.12 17.39 -28.57
C GLY A 40 -36.76 18.89 -28.69
N LYS A 41 -36.90 19.68 -27.61
CA LYS A 41 -36.73 21.15 -27.62
C LYS A 41 -35.28 21.58 -27.33
N THR A 42 -34.36 21.18 -28.21
CA THR A 42 -32.90 21.40 -28.06
C THR A 42 -32.45 22.87 -27.95
N LYS A 43 -33.24 23.83 -28.47
CA LYS A 43 -32.92 25.27 -28.40
C LYS A 43 -33.17 25.87 -27.00
N GLU A 44 -34.22 25.44 -26.30
CA GLU A 44 -34.49 25.83 -24.91
C GLU A 44 -33.45 25.24 -23.96
N LEU A 45 -33.02 24.00 -24.21
CA LEU A 45 -31.98 23.33 -23.43
C LEU A 45 -30.66 24.13 -23.42
N ARG A 46 -30.22 24.65 -24.58
CA ARG A 46 -29.02 25.50 -24.68
C ARG A 46 -29.18 26.84 -23.97
N GLY A 47 -30.37 27.45 -24.05
CA GLY A 47 -30.68 28.69 -23.33
C GLY A 47 -30.61 28.52 -21.81
N MET A 48 -31.17 27.42 -21.31
CA MET A 48 -31.11 27.06 -19.89
C MET A 48 -29.68 26.71 -19.44
N GLN A 49 -28.90 25.99 -20.25
CA GLN A 49 -27.48 25.71 -19.97
C GLN A 49 -26.66 27.00 -19.83
N GLY A 50 -26.90 27.99 -20.70
CA GLY A 50 -26.24 29.30 -20.60
C GLY A 50 -26.60 30.08 -19.33
N LEU A 51 -27.86 29.99 -18.88
CA LEU A 51 -28.30 30.60 -17.62
C LEU A 51 -27.70 29.91 -16.40
N LEU A 52 -27.64 28.57 -16.40
CA LEU A 52 -26.99 27.81 -15.33
C LEU A 52 -25.50 28.15 -15.23
N HIS A 53 -24.82 28.24 -16.37
CA HIS A 53 -23.41 28.61 -16.43
C HIS A 53 -23.16 30.00 -15.83
N LYS A 54 -23.94 31.01 -16.23
CA LYS A 54 -23.86 32.37 -15.67
C LYS A 54 -24.16 32.39 -14.17
N TYR A 55 -25.15 31.62 -13.71
CA TYR A 55 -25.49 31.52 -12.30
C TYR A 55 -24.34 30.91 -11.48
N VAL A 56 -23.80 29.76 -11.91
CA VAL A 56 -22.67 29.09 -11.26
C VAL A 56 -21.43 29.99 -11.24
N GLN A 57 -21.14 30.68 -12.34
CA GLN A 57 -20.01 31.60 -12.42
C GLN A 57 -20.19 32.81 -11.49
N SER A 58 -21.42 33.32 -11.31
CA SER A 58 -21.71 34.37 -10.32
C SER A 58 -21.49 33.89 -8.88
N GLN A 59 -21.82 32.63 -8.56
CA GLN A 59 -21.62 32.05 -7.23
C GLN A 59 -20.15 31.71 -6.97
N GLN A 60 -19.41 31.26 -7.99
CA GLN A 60 -17.97 31.05 -7.94
C GLN A 60 -17.20 32.35 -7.72
N ASN A 61 -17.59 33.45 -8.38
CA ASN A 61 -16.99 34.76 -8.17
C ASN A 61 -17.32 35.33 -6.76
N ALA A 62 -18.42 34.91 -6.15
CA ALA A 62 -18.79 35.29 -4.78
C ALA A 62 -18.10 34.44 -3.69
N MET A 63 -17.61 33.24 -4.02
CA MET A 63 -16.81 32.41 -3.11
C MET A 63 -15.33 32.61 -3.39
N GLU A 64 -14.60 33.33 -2.53
CA GLU A 64 -13.14 33.35 -2.62
C GLU A 64 -12.60 31.91 -2.67
N MET A 65 -11.83 31.57 -3.72
CA MET A 65 -11.22 30.25 -3.95
C MET A 65 -10.53 29.67 -2.70
N ASN A 66 -9.99 30.55 -1.86
CA ASN A 66 -9.31 30.22 -0.61
C ASN A 66 -10.25 29.57 0.45
N HIS A 67 -11.55 29.80 0.38
CA HIS A 67 -12.55 29.16 1.26
C HIS A 67 -12.96 27.77 0.79
N VAL A 68 -12.96 27.54 -0.53
CA VAL A 68 -13.28 26.25 -1.12
C VAL A 68 -12.14 25.26 -0.87
N ASP A 69 -10.89 25.67 -1.03
CA ASP A 69 -9.72 24.85 -0.69
C ASP A 69 -9.66 24.49 0.80
N LYS A 70 -10.01 25.44 1.68
CA LYS A 70 -10.13 25.18 3.13
C LYS A 70 -11.26 24.19 3.44
N PHE A 71 -12.36 24.24 2.72
CA PHE A 71 -13.48 23.32 2.89
C PHE A 71 -13.16 21.91 2.39
N VAL A 72 -12.54 21.77 1.22
CA VAL A 72 -12.02 20.47 0.73
C VAL A 72 -11.02 19.90 1.73
N LYS A 73 -10.11 20.73 2.25
CA LYS A 73 -9.18 20.33 3.31
C LYS A 73 -9.90 19.89 4.59
N HIS A 74 -10.99 20.54 4.98
CA HIS A 74 -11.79 20.16 6.15
C HIS A 74 -12.63 18.88 5.92
N LEU A 75 -13.15 18.65 4.72
CA LEU A 75 -13.80 17.39 4.35
C LEU A 75 -12.80 16.22 4.37
N SER A 76 -11.60 16.42 3.83
CA SER A 76 -10.51 15.42 3.90
C SER A 76 -10.00 15.21 5.33
N LEU A 77 -10.14 16.19 6.23
CA LEU A 77 -9.89 15.99 7.66
C LEU A 77 -11.05 15.23 8.32
N GLY A 78 -12.30 15.52 7.98
CA GLY A 78 -13.48 14.77 8.44
C GLY A 78 -13.46 13.30 8.02
N GLU A 79 -12.98 12.99 6.80
CA GLU A 79 -12.71 11.63 6.32
C GLU A 79 -11.82 10.84 7.28
N ARG A 80 -10.83 11.50 7.91
CA ARG A 80 -9.89 10.85 8.84
C ARG A 80 -10.50 10.50 10.19
N TYR A 81 -11.62 11.11 10.57
CA TYR A 81 -12.26 10.91 11.87
C TYR A 81 -13.55 10.07 11.78
N GLU A 82 -14.06 9.80 10.58
CA GLU A 82 -15.31 9.08 10.37
C GLU A 82 -15.12 7.56 10.50
N ARG A 83 -15.89 6.94 11.42
CA ARG A 83 -15.80 5.51 11.74
C ARG A 83 -16.68 4.62 10.87
N ASN A 84 -17.62 5.22 10.13
CA ASN A 84 -18.48 4.51 9.21
C ASN A 84 -17.82 4.45 7.81
N ASP A 85 -17.44 3.26 7.35
CA ASP A 85 -16.77 3.05 6.06
C ASP A 85 -17.59 3.54 4.86
N GLU A 86 -18.92 3.44 4.91
CA GLU A 86 -19.81 3.90 3.84
C GLU A 86 -19.81 5.43 3.77
N LEU A 87 -19.94 6.10 4.92
CA LEU A 87 -19.88 7.55 5.02
C LEU A 87 -18.49 8.11 4.66
N ARG A 88 -17.41 7.43 5.08
CA ARG A 88 -16.03 7.78 4.69
C ARG A 88 -15.83 7.70 3.18
N ASN A 89 -16.33 6.64 2.55
CA ASN A 89 -16.27 6.46 1.10
C ASN A 89 -17.11 7.52 0.35
N ASP A 90 -18.27 7.88 0.89
CA ASP A 90 -19.12 8.93 0.33
C ASP A 90 -18.50 10.32 0.46
N MET A 91 -17.89 10.63 1.61
CA MET A 91 -17.16 11.88 1.81
C MET A 91 -15.94 11.99 0.89
N LYS A 92 -15.18 10.91 0.73
CA LYS A 92 -14.06 10.83 -0.23
C LYS A 92 -14.52 10.99 -1.67
N SER A 93 -15.64 10.34 -2.03
CA SER A 93 -16.28 10.47 -3.34
C SER A 93 -16.74 11.91 -3.59
N LEU A 94 -17.33 12.57 -2.59
CA LEU A 94 -17.79 13.95 -2.64
C LEU A 94 -16.61 14.93 -2.79
N ALA A 95 -15.56 14.79 -1.98
CA ALA A 95 -14.35 15.60 -2.09
C ALA A 95 -13.72 15.48 -3.50
N ASN A 96 -13.59 14.26 -4.01
CA ASN A 96 -13.08 14.02 -5.36
C ASN A 96 -13.99 14.56 -6.47
N ARG A 97 -15.31 14.60 -6.27
CA ARG A 97 -16.26 15.21 -7.21
C ARG A 97 -16.16 16.74 -7.18
N LEU A 98 -16.02 17.34 -6.00
CA LEU A 98 -15.84 18.78 -5.81
C LEU A 98 -14.51 19.27 -6.40
N THR A 99 -13.39 18.60 -6.11
CA THR A 99 -12.09 18.92 -6.71
C THR A 99 -12.14 18.82 -8.24
N ARG A 100 -12.83 17.80 -8.78
CA ARG A 100 -13.05 17.68 -10.23
C ARG A 100 -13.93 18.81 -10.76
N PHE A 101 -15.01 19.17 -10.08
CA PHE A 101 -15.90 20.25 -10.47
C PHE A 101 -15.18 21.61 -10.52
N LEU A 102 -14.34 21.90 -9.53
CA LEU A 102 -13.53 23.13 -9.51
C LEU A 102 -12.51 23.15 -10.65
N ASN A 103 -11.99 22.00 -11.02
CA ASN A 103 -11.11 21.84 -12.18
C ASN A 103 -11.84 21.85 -13.54
N ILE A 104 -13.17 21.72 -13.57
CA ILE A 104 -13.98 21.82 -14.80
C ILE A 104 -14.13 23.29 -15.24
N GLY A 105 -14.17 24.25 -14.30
CA GLY A 105 -14.30 25.68 -14.61
C GLY A 105 -13.11 26.29 -15.36
N ASN A 106 -11.93 25.63 -15.35
CA ASN A 106 -10.73 26.05 -16.07
C ASN A 106 -10.50 25.29 -17.39
N ARG A 107 -11.38 24.37 -17.78
CA ARG A 107 -11.27 23.67 -19.07
C ARG A 107 -12.19 24.36 -20.07
N LYS A 108 -11.63 25.31 -20.82
CA LYS A 108 -12.24 25.74 -22.09
C LYS A 108 -12.59 24.50 -22.91
N GLU A 109 -13.86 24.40 -23.32
CA GLU A 109 -14.31 23.55 -24.42
C GLU A 109 -13.65 24.03 -25.71
N GLU A 110 -12.40 23.63 -25.94
CA GLU A 110 -11.74 23.73 -27.22
C GLU A 110 -11.33 22.32 -27.64
N ASP A 111 -12.16 21.79 -28.54
CA ASP A 111 -11.90 20.87 -29.63
C ASP A 111 -11.09 19.58 -29.38
N THR A 112 -11.59 18.50 -29.97
CA THR A 112 -11.14 17.11 -29.92
C THR A 112 -9.61 16.88 -29.96
N ARG A 113 -8.94 16.92 -28.79
CA ARG A 113 -7.55 16.47 -28.66
C ARG A 113 -7.49 14.95 -28.88
N GLY A 114 -6.95 14.58 -30.04
CA GLY A 114 -6.81 13.19 -30.51
C GLY A 114 -5.95 12.27 -29.63
N LEU A 115 -5.77 11.05 -30.09
CA LEU A 115 -4.93 10.01 -29.50
C LEU A 115 -3.65 9.84 -30.33
N THR A 116 -2.49 9.76 -29.68
CA THR A 116 -1.30 9.20 -30.33
C THR A 116 -1.07 7.76 -29.86
N ILE A 117 -0.99 6.83 -30.80
CA ILE A 117 -0.57 5.46 -30.51
C ILE A 117 0.95 5.42 -30.64
N ILE A 118 1.63 5.17 -29.53
CA ILE A 118 3.08 5.02 -29.49
C ILE A 118 3.40 3.54 -29.68
N LEU A 119 4.00 3.22 -30.83
CA LEU A 119 4.50 1.90 -31.16
C LEU A 119 6.01 1.86 -30.90
N ASN A 120 6.46 1.19 -29.83
CA ASN A 120 7.89 1.05 -29.54
C ASN A 120 8.44 -0.29 -30.06
N ALA A 121 8.96 -0.29 -31.28
CA ALA A 121 9.55 -1.49 -31.88
C ALA A 121 11.04 -1.68 -31.56
N VAL A 122 11.66 -0.75 -30.83
CA VAL A 122 13.03 -0.94 -30.34
C VAL A 122 13.05 -1.98 -29.21
N ASN A 123 12.06 -1.92 -28.31
CA ASN A 123 12.10 -2.69 -27.06
C ASN A 123 10.89 -3.64 -26.87
N GLU A 124 9.72 -3.33 -27.44
CA GLU A 124 8.47 -3.97 -27.00
C GLU A 124 7.78 -4.83 -28.07
N ILE A 125 8.02 -4.53 -29.35
CA ILE A 125 7.38 -5.24 -30.46
C ILE A 125 8.36 -6.28 -31.01
N GLN A 126 8.14 -7.54 -30.64
CA GLN A 126 9.01 -8.66 -31.03
C GLN A 126 8.88 -9.08 -32.50
N ASN A 127 7.75 -8.77 -33.14
CA ASN A 127 7.50 -9.12 -34.55
C ASN A 127 6.99 -7.89 -35.32
N LEU A 128 7.92 -6.96 -35.60
CA LEU A 128 7.62 -5.74 -36.32
C LEU A 128 7.04 -6.02 -37.70
N ASP A 129 7.57 -7.00 -38.44
CA ASP A 129 7.15 -7.30 -39.81
C ASP A 129 5.65 -7.66 -39.88
N SER A 130 5.16 -8.48 -38.94
CA SER A 130 3.74 -8.82 -38.80
C SER A 130 2.87 -7.62 -38.42
N LEU A 131 3.36 -6.72 -37.56
CA LEU A 131 2.61 -5.52 -37.19
C LEU A 131 2.50 -4.57 -38.39
N LEU A 132 3.59 -4.41 -39.15
CA LEU A 132 3.60 -3.62 -40.38
C LEU A 132 2.68 -4.22 -41.44
N ASP A 133 2.64 -5.55 -41.59
CA ASP A 133 1.67 -6.23 -42.48
C ASP A 133 0.23 -5.90 -42.09
N ASP A 134 -0.07 -5.94 -40.80
CA ASP A 134 -1.42 -5.64 -40.30
C ASP A 134 -1.76 -4.16 -40.54
N LEU A 135 -0.84 -3.24 -40.27
CA LEU A 135 -1.01 -1.80 -40.57
C LEU A 135 -1.23 -1.55 -42.07
N GLU A 136 -0.49 -2.24 -42.93
CA GLU A 136 -0.58 -2.06 -44.36
C GLU A 136 -1.90 -2.64 -44.95
N LYS A 137 -2.35 -3.79 -44.42
CA LYS A 137 -3.59 -4.47 -44.82
C LYS A 137 -4.83 -3.80 -44.24
N SER A 138 -4.71 -3.07 -43.14
CA SER A 138 -5.83 -2.49 -42.40
C SER A 138 -6.44 -1.24 -43.01
N SER A 139 -6.59 -1.25 -44.34
CA SER A 139 -7.55 -0.44 -45.12
C SER A 139 -8.99 -0.41 -44.58
N ARG A 140 -9.32 -1.30 -43.62
CA ARG A 140 -10.63 -1.42 -42.95
C ARG A 140 -10.73 -0.69 -41.61
N LEU A 141 -9.62 -0.25 -41.02
CA LEU A 141 -9.67 0.49 -39.77
C LEU A 141 -10.13 1.90 -40.08
N ASN A 142 -11.31 2.25 -39.59
CA ASN A 142 -11.88 3.59 -39.66
C ASN A 142 -11.12 4.51 -38.69
N TRP A 143 -9.80 4.62 -38.88
CA TRP A 143 -8.93 5.51 -38.12
C TRP A 143 -9.41 6.93 -38.41
N THR A 144 -10.18 7.47 -37.48
CA THR A 144 -10.62 8.87 -37.54
C THR A 144 -9.39 9.77 -37.66
N LYS A 145 -9.54 10.96 -38.23
CA LYS A 145 -8.50 12.02 -38.23
C LYS A 145 -7.94 12.34 -36.82
N SER A 146 -8.61 11.85 -35.78
CA SER A 146 -8.25 11.98 -34.38
C SER A 146 -7.17 11.00 -33.90
N VAL A 147 -6.66 10.08 -34.74
CA VAL A 147 -5.60 9.14 -34.35
C VAL A 147 -4.32 9.40 -35.13
N HIS A 148 -3.23 9.66 -34.40
CA HIS A 148 -1.86 9.69 -34.90
C HIS A 148 -1.14 8.43 -34.45
N ILE A 149 -0.29 7.87 -35.31
CA ILE A 149 0.50 6.67 -34.99
C ILE A 149 1.96 7.06 -35.11
N LEU A 150 2.71 6.94 -34.01
CA LEU A 150 4.14 7.23 -33.94
C LEU A 150 4.91 5.95 -33.64
N LEU A 151 5.74 5.50 -34.57
CA LEU A 151 6.54 4.29 -34.46
C LEU A 151 8.03 4.61 -34.21
N GLY A 152 8.56 4.17 -33.06
CA GLY A 152 10.00 4.14 -32.82
C GLY A 152 10.61 2.83 -33.35
N VAL A 153 11.59 2.91 -34.24
CA VAL A 153 12.31 1.74 -34.80
C VAL A 153 13.82 1.84 -34.57
N SER A 154 14.50 0.70 -34.48
CA SER A 154 15.97 0.68 -34.55
C SER A 154 16.45 1.00 -35.96
N LYS A 155 17.72 1.42 -36.10
CA LYS A 155 18.33 1.67 -37.41
C LYS A 155 18.26 0.45 -38.32
N GLU A 156 18.63 -0.72 -37.80
CA GLU A 156 18.56 -1.99 -38.54
C GLU A 156 17.13 -2.31 -39.02
N SER A 157 16.14 -2.15 -38.13
CA SER A 157 14.74 -2.39 -38.48
C SER A 157 14.23 -1.40 -39.53
N HIS A 158 14.65 -0.14 -39.45
CA HIS A 158 14.34 0.88 -40.45
C HIS A 158 14.91 0.52 -41.82
N ASP A 159 16.21 0.19 -41.87
CA ASP A 159 16.89 -0.13 -43.13
C ASP A 159 16.23 -1.34 -43.81
N LYS A 160 15.87 -2.36 -43.03
CA LYS A 160 15.12 -3.54 -43.50
C LYS A 160 13.70 -3.22 -44.03
N ASN A 161 12.99 -2.30 -43.38
CA ASN A 161 11.55 -2.05 -43.64
C ASN A 161 11.24 -0.71 -44.30
N SER A 162 12.23 0.02 -44.80
CA SER A 162 12.12 1.40 -45.31
C SER A 162 11.05 1.58 -46.40
N VAL A 163 10.98 0.64 -47.35
CA VAL A 163 9.97 0.63 -48.43
C VAL A 163 8.56 0.49 -47.85
N LYS A 164 8.36 -0.50 -46.97
CA LYS A 164 7.07 -0.81 -46.35
C LYS A 164 6.57 0.32 -45.45
N LEU A 165 7.45 0.94 -44.66
CA LEU A 165 7.13 2.11 -43.85
C LEU A 165 6.61 3.27 -44.70
N SER A 166 7.25 3.48 -45.85
CA SER A 166 6.84 4.52 -46.81
C SER A 166 5.49 4.22 -47.46
N GLU A 167 5.20 2.96 -47.76
CA GLU A 167 3.90 2.52 -48.28
C GLU A 167 2.78 2.68 -47.26
N ILE A 168 3.03 2.34 -45.99
CA ILE A 168 2.08 2.55 -44.90
C ILE A 168 1.76 4.03 -44.74
N ARG A 169 2.76 4.93 -44.75
CA ARG A 169 2.53 6.38 -44.65
C ARG A 169 1.69 6.94 -45.79
N LYS A 170 1.82 6.40 -47.00
CA LYS A 170 0.97 6.79 -48.13
C LYS A 170 -0.50 6.41 -47.90
N LYS A 171 -0.75 5.25 -47.26
CA LYS A 171 -2.10 4.75 -46.95
C LYS A 171 -2.69 5.39 -45.67
N ILE A 172 -1.83 5.70 -44.70
CA ILE A 172 -2.17 6.26 -43.39
C ILE A 172 -1.37 7.55 -43.20
N PRO A 173 -1.88 8.72 -43.63
CA PRO A 173 -1.12 9.97 -43.57
C PRO A 173 -0.73 10.42 -42.15
N SER A 174 -1.46 9.97 -41.13
CA SER A 174 -1.16 10.22 -39.71
C SER A 174 -0.16 9.22 -39.10
N PHE A 175 0.41 8.32 -39.92
CA PHE A 175 1.49 7.43 -39.52
C PHE A 175 2.85 8.09 -39.74
N GLU A 176 3.63 8.13 -38.67
CA GLU A 176 5.00 8.61 -38.65
C GLU A 176 5.90 7.59 -37.96
N TRP A 177 7.17 7.58 -38.35
CA TRP A 177 8.17 6.77 -37.68
C TRP A 177 9.44 7.58 -37.44
N VAL A 178 10.18 7.15 -36.42
CA VAL A 178 11.47 7.74 -36.06
C VAL A 178 12.49 6.63 -35.84
N VAL A 179 13.68 6.85 -36.38
CA VAL A 179 14.84 6.00 -36.13
C VAL A 179 15.46 6.40 -34.79
N MET A 180 15.35 5.50 -33.83
CA MET A 180 15.80 5.72 -32.47
C MET A 180 17.31 5.49 -32.35
N LYS A 181 17.96 6.39 -31.59
CA LYS A 181 19.38 6.24 -31.21
C LYS A 181 19.53 5.62 -29.82
N GLN A 182 18.47 5.67 -29.04
CA GLN A 182 18.38 5.16 -27.69
C GLN A 182 18.09 3.65 -27.73
N ASP A 183 18.61 2.94 -26.74
CA ASP A 183 18.53 1.48 -26.63
C ASP A 183 17.66 1.04 -25.44
N THR A 184 17.59 1.81 -24.36
CA THR A 184 16.74 1.51 -23.20
C THR A 184 15.29 1.91 -23.41
N LEU A 185 14.35 1.11 -22.90
CA LEU A 185 12.91 1.38 -22.95
C LEU A 185 12.54 2.77 -22.42
N ALA A 186 13.09 3.18 -21.28
CA ALA A 186 12.76 4.46 -20.64
C ALA A 186 13.11 5.66 -21.53
N LYS A 187 14.32 5.68 -22.09
CA LYS A 187 14.78 6.77 -22.98
C LYS A 187 14.03 6.79 -24.30
N THR A 188 13.74 5.61 -24.87
CA THR A 188 12.95 5.48 -26.10
C THR A 188 11.54 6.03 -25.90
N LEU A 189 10.85 5.63 -24.83
CA LEU A 189 9.53 6.15 -24.50
C LEU A 189 9.57 7.65 -24.19
N PHE A 190 10.58 8.14 -23.46
CA PHE A 190 10.69 9.56 -23.14
C PHE A 190 10.73 10.40 -24.41
N TRP A 191 11.61 10.03 -25.34
CA TRP A 191 11.75 10.72 -26.62
C TRP A 191 10.46 10.65 -27.44
N LEU A 192 9.84 9.47 -27.53
CA LEU A 192 8.58 9.31 -28.28
C LEU A 192 7.48 10.18 -27.70
N VAL A 193 7.30 10.19 -26.38
CA VAL A 193 6.26 10.95 -25.68
C VAL A 193 6.48 12.46 -25.76
N GLU A 194 7.74 12.91 -25.68
CA GLU A 194 8.11 14.33 -25.80
C GLU A 194 7.75 14.91 -27.19
N ASN A 195 7.74 14.06 -28.22
CA ASN A 195 7.41 14.45 -29.59
C ASN A 195 5.92 14.28 -29.93
N VAL A 196 5.06 14.01 -28.94
CA VAL A 196 3.62 13.94 -29.14
C VAL A 196 2.96 15.30 -28.87
N ASP A 197 2.18 15.78 -29.83
CA ASP A 197 1.36 16.99 -29.70
C ASP A 197 -0.03 16.73 -29.08
N ARG A 198 -0.42 15.45 -28.98
CA ARG A 198 -1.72 15.01 -28.48
C ARG A 198 -1.74 14.82 -26.97
N GLN A 199 -2.94 15.03 -26.42
CA GLN A 199 -3.17 14.97 -24.99
C GLN A 199 -3.05 13.55 -24.41
N TYR A 200 -3.57 12.57 -25.15
CA TYR A 200 -3.62 11.17 -24.72
C TYR A 200 -2.69 10.35 -25.60
N ILE A 201 -2.03 9.41 -24.95
CA ILE A 201 -1.16 8.43 -25.61
C ILE A 201 -1.64 7.02 -25.28
N LEU A 202 -1.52 6.10 -26.23
CA LEU A 202 -1.65 4.66 -26.03
C LEU A 202 -0.25 4.04 -26.16
N VAL A 203 0.28 3.51 -25.06
CA VAL A 203 1.57 2.80 -25.03
C VAL A 203 1.34 1.35 -25.46
N SER A 204 2.03 0.90 -26.52
CA SER A 204 1.82 -0.38 -27.17
C SER A 204 2.51 -1.58 -26.49
N LYS A 205 2.61 -1.57 -25.16
CA LYS A 205 3.30 -2.61 -24.39
C LYS A 205 2.94 -4.02 -24.88
N LYS A 206 3.92 -4.76 -25.43
CA LYS A 206 3.78 -6.13 -25.99
C LYS A 206 2.80 -6.31 -27.15
N LEU A 207 2.35 -5.23 -27.78
CA LEU A 207 1.35 -5.29 -28.83
C LEU A 207 1.89 -6.08 -30.03
N ARG A 208 1.15 -7.12 -30.42
CA ARG A 208 1.42 -7.90 -31.63
C ARG A 208 0.58 -7.41 -32.80
N LYS A 209 -0.70 -7.13 -32.55
CA LYS A 209 -1.67 -6.67 -33.56
C LYS A 209 -2.56 -5.59 -32.99
N LEU A 210 -2.84 -4.56 -33.78
CA LEU A 210 -3.85 -3.56 -33.42
C LEU A 210 -5.26 -4.18 -33.47
N PRO A 211 -6.18 -3.82 -32.55
CA PRO A 211 -7.52 -4.38 -32.57
C PRO A 211 -8.27 -3.90 -33.82
N VAL A 212 -8.88 -4.84 -34.57
CA VAL A 212 -9.60 -4.54 -35.82
C VAL A 212 -10.84 -3.67 -35.57
N GLU A 213 -11.45 -3.77 -34.39
CA GLU A 213 -12.67 -3.03 -34.01
C GLU A 213 -12.39 -2.00 -32.89
N PHE A 214 -11.25 -1.30 -32.98
CA PHE A 214 -10.86 -0.35 -31.93
C PHE A 214 -11.64 0.98 -32.02
N ASP A 215 -12.70 1.10 -31.23
CA ASP A 215 -13.42 2.37 -31.04
C ASP A 215 -12.67 3.26 -30.03
N VAL A 216 -11.82 4.14 -30.56
CA VAL A 216 -10.96 5.06 -29.81
C VAL A 216 -11.77 6.01 -28.93
N GLU A 217 -12.88 6.53 -29.43
CA GLU A 217 -13.73 7.46 -28.67
C GLU A 217 -14.34 6.76 -27.46
N LYS A 218 -14.88 5.55 -27.64
CA LYS A 218 -15.39 4.75 -26.52
C LYS A 218 -14.28 4.34 -25.54
N PHE A 219 -13.11 3.99 -26.04
CA PHE A 219 -11.97 3.59 -25.23
C PHE A 219 -11.44 4.74 -24.36
N LEU A 220 -11.36 5.96 -24.90
CA LEU A 220 -10.83 7.13 -24.18
C LEU A 220 -11.86 7.85 -23.32
N ASN A 221 -13.15 7.54 -23.47
CA ASN A 221 -14.23 8.17 -22.70
C ASN A 221 -13.95 8.27 -21.19
N PRO A 222 -13.41 7.24 -20.51
CA PRO A 222 -13.12 7.37 -19.08
C PRO A 222 -12.05 8.41 -18.76
N LEU A 223 -11.03 8.56 -19.61
CA LEU A 223 -9.99 9.59 -19.49
C LEU A 223 -10.57 10.98 -19.75
N LYS A 224 -11.29 11.15 -20.88
CA LYS A 224 -11.89 12.43 -21.28
C LYS A 224 -12.86 12.97 -20.21
N ARG A 225 -13.63 12.09 -19.56
CA ARG A 225 -14.57 12.44 -18.48
C ARG A 225 -13.93 12.58 -17.10
N GLY A 226 -12.61 12.38 -16.96
CA GLY A 226 -11.93 12.40 -15.66
C GLY A 226 -12.46 11.35 -14.68
N SER A 227 -12.92 10.21 -15.21
CA SER A 227 -13.41 9.08 -14.40
C SER A 227 -12.38 7.96 -14.26
N SER A 228 -11.26 8.07 -14.96
CA SER A 228 -10.07 7.23 -14.91
C SER A 228 -8.87 8.09 -15.32
N ASP A 229 -7.68 7.77 -14.82
CA ASP A 229 -6.41 8.39 -15.22
C ASP A 229 -5.64 7.50 -16.20
N VAL A 230 -5.88 6.19 -16.12
CA VAL A 230 -5.34 5.17 -17.03
C VAL A 230 -6.47 4.27 -17.52
N VAL A 231 -6.44 3.89 -18.80
CA VAL A 231 -7.36 2.89 -19.39
C VAL A 231 -6.60 1.82 -20.16
N SER A 232 -7.07 0.58 -20.12
CA SER A 232 -6.50 -0.55 -20.86
C SER A 232 -7.60 -1.46 -21.40
N GLY A 233 -7.25 -2.47 -22.18
CA GLY A 233 -8.16 -3.47 -22.75
C GLY A 233 -7.71 -4.89 -22.40
N SER A 234 -8.64 -5.83 -22.45
CA SER A 234 -8.36 -7.26 -22.27
C SER A 234 -7.27 -7.76 -23.21
N LEU A 235 -6.65 -8.88 -22.86
CA LEU A 235 -5.51 -9.44 -23.58
C LEU A 235 -5.92 -10.73 -24.28
N SER A 236 -5.48 -10.91 -25.52
CA SER A 236 -5.53 -12.19 -26.24
C SER A 236 -4.13 -12.65 -26.60
N TYR A 237 -3.86 -13.92 -26.36
CA TYR A 237 -2.57 -14.55 -26.58
C TYR A 237 -2.53 -15.33 -27.91
N PRO A 238 -1.32 -15.60 -28.47
CA PRO A 238 -1.15 -16.37 -29.70
C PRO A 238 -1.82 -17.74 -29.71
N ASP A 239 -1.93 -18.39 -28.56
CA ASP A 239 -2.53 -19.72 -28.37
C ASP A 239 -4.06 -19.70 -28.17
N GLY A 240 -4.69 -18.53 -28.32
CA GLY A 240 -6.13 -18.36 -28.18
C GLY A 240 -6.61 -18.12 -26.74
N ARG A 241 -5.71 -18.09 -25.75
CA ARG A 241 -6.09 -17.69 -24.38
C ARG A 241 -6.50 -16.22 -24.34
N TRP A 242 -7.47 -15.93 -23.49
CA TRP A 242 -7.95 -14.58 -23.20
C TRP A 242 -7.89 -14.33 -21.70
N GLU A 243 -7.48 -13.13 -21.31
CA GLU A 243 -7.59 -12.71 -19.92
C GLU A 243 -7.91 -11.23 -19.78
N THR A 244 -8.36 -10.86 -18.58
CA THR A 244 -8.59 -9.44 -18.26
C THR A 244 -7.29 -8.67 -18.13
N GLY A 245 -6.17 -9.30 -17.74
CA GLY A 245 -4.90 -8.61 -17.43
C GLY A 245 -5.06 -7.51 -16.37
N CYS A 246 -6.00 -7.68 -15.44
CA CYS A 246 -6.32 -6.77 -14.36
C CYS A 246 -5.86 -7.36 -13.04
N TYR A 247 -5.24 -6.55 -12.20
CA TYR A 247 -4.70 -6.96 -10.90
C TYR A 247 -5.11 -5.94 -9.84
N GLN A 248 -5.31 -6.42 -8.61
CA GLN A 248 -5.43 -5.59 -7.41
C GLN A 248 -4.09 -5.53 -6.70
N THR A 249 -3.76 -4.38 -6.14
CA THR A 249 -2.51 -4.22 -5.39
C THR A 249 -2.81 -3.81 -3.96
N LYS A 250 -2.06 -4.37 -3.01
CA LYS A 250 -2.12 -3.95 -1.61
C LYS A 250 -0.71 -3.74 -1.10
N HIS A 251 -0.48 -2.58 -0.51
CA HIS A 251 0.73 -2.34 0.26
C HIS A 251 0.39 -2.52 1.74
N ILE A 252 0.83 -3.64 2.32
CA ILE A 252 0.60 -3.95 3.73
C ILE A 252 1.97 -4.04 4.40
N TRP A 253 2.22 -3.10 5.31
CA TRP A 253 3.39 -3.01 6.17
C TRP A 253 4.73 -2.84 5.43
N SER A 254 5.30 -3.91 4.90
CA SER A 254 6.51 -3.92 4.05
C SER A 254 6.38 -4.92 2.91
N GLN A 255 5.16 -5.40 2.67
CA GLN A 255 4.82 -6.34 1.60
C GLN A 255 4.03 -5.61 0.52
N TYR A 256 4.48 -5.74 -0.71
CA TYR A 256 3.72 -5.35 -1.89
C TYR A 256 3.07 -6.58 -2.51
N ARG A 257 1.74 -6.60 -2.42
CA ARG A 257 0.90 -7.68 -2.94
C ARG A 257 0.33 -7.26 -4.27
N ILE A 258 0.50 -8.08 -5.30
CA ILE A 258 -0.11 -7.92 -6.62
C ILE A 258 -0.93 -9.19 -6.89
N GLN A 259 -2.25 -9.08 -6.95
CA GLN A 259 -3.14 -10.22 -7.10
C GLN A 259 -3.89 -10.15 -8.41
N TYR A 260 -3.82 -11.22 -9.21
CA TYR A 260 -4.64 -11.35 -10.41
C TYR A 260 -6.13 -11.29 -10.06
N GLY A 261 -6.87 -10.49 -10.82
CA GLY A 261 -8.32 -10.32 -10.70
C GLY A 261 -8.73 -8.91 -10.26
N THR A 262 -10.03 -8.79 -10.01
CA THR A 262 -10.68 -7.57 -9.54
C THR A 262 -11.65 -7.93 -8.42
N ASP A 263 -11.73 -7.07 -7.42
CA ASP A 263 -12.70 -7.14 -6.33
C ASP A 263 -14.01 -6.38 -6.66
N ILE A 264 -14.03 -5.56 -7.72
CA ILE A 264 -15.14 -4.65 -8.02
C ILE A 264 -15.53 -4.69 -9.50
N LYS A 265 -16.76 -5.17 -9.77
CA LYS A 265 -17.41 -4.96 -11.08
C LYS A 265 -17.94 -3.53 -11.15
N TYR A 266 -17.42 -2.72 -12.08
CA TYR A 266 -18.02 -1.41 -12.38
C TYR A 266 -19.10 -1.56 -13.47
N LYS A 267 -20.05 -0.61 -13.50
CA LYS A 267 -21.12 -0.57 -14.51
C LYS A 267 -20.54 -0.55 -15.94
N ARG A 268 -21.22 -1.20 -16.89
CA ARG A 268 -21.05 -1.06 -18.35
C ARG A 268 -19.67 -1.45 -18.91
N ARG A 269 -19.24 -2.72 -18.76
CA ARG A 269 -18.07 -3.32 -19.46
C ARG A 269 -16.68 -2.85 -19.00
N TRP A 270 -16.61 -2.05 -17.93
CA TRP A 270 -15.34 -1.59 -17.35
C TRP A 270 -15.08 -2.26 -16.00
N VAL A 271 -13.83 -2.53 -15.71
CA VAL A 271 -13.35 -3.10 -14.45
C VAL A 271 -12.34 -2.15 -13.82
N LYS A 272 -12.36 -1.99 -12.49
CA LYS A 272 -11.34 -1.23 -11.77
C LYS A 272 -10.14 -2.14 -11.49
N CYS A 273 -8.95 -1.64 -11.78
CA CYS A 273 -7.68 -2.31 -11.50
C CYS A 273 -6.78 -1.35 -10.72
N ASP A 274 -5.86 -1.90 -9.94
CA ASP A 274 -4.73 -1.15 -9.42
C ASP A 274 -3.47 -1.43 -10.25
N TYR A 275 -3.42 -2.57 -10.95
CA TYR A 275 -2.36 -2.85 -11.90
C TYR A 275 -2.94 -3.43 -13.19
N ILE A 276 -2.36 -3.01 -14.31
CA ILE A 276 -2.76 -3.42 -15.66
C ILE A 276 -1.56 -4.03 -16.38
N ASP A 277 -1.74 -5.22 -16.97
CA ASP A 277 -0.77 -5.75 -17.94
C ASP A 277 -1.22 -5.47 -19.38
N GLY A 278 -0.24 -5.40 -20.28
CA GLY A 278 -0.41 -5.09 -21.71
C GLY A 278 -0.59 -3.60 -22.04
N PRO A 279 -1.07 -3.27 -23.24
CA PRO A 279 -1.20 -1.90 -23.71
C PRO A 279 -2.15 -1.06 -22.87
N PHE A 280 -1.82 0.21 -22.68
CA PHE A 280 -2.62 1.14 -21.87
C PHE A 280 -2.50 2.58 -22.36
N ALA A 281 -3.56 3.36 -22.15
CA ALA A 281 -3.62 4.77 -22.47
C ALA A 281 -3.76 5.64 -21.22
N LEU A 282 -3.12 6.80 -21.28
CA LEU A 282 -3.10 7.79 -20.21
C LEU A 282 -2.82 9.19 -20.80
N TYR A 283 -2.88 10.21 -19.94
CA TYR A 283 -2.42 11.56 -20.28
C TYR A 283 -0.90 11.57 -20.49
N ALA A 284 -0.43 12.14 -21.61
CA ALA A 284 0.98 12.13 -21.99
C ALA A 284 1.90 12.69 -20.89
N GLY A 285 1.49 13.79 -20.25
CA GLY A 285 2.28 14.43 -19.18
C GLY A 285 2.48 13.56 -17.94
N HIS A 286 1.59 12.60 -17.64
CA HIS A 286 1.82 11.66 -16.53
C HIS A 286 2.98 10.73 -16.83
N LEU A 287 3.04 10.19 -18.05
CA LEU A 287 4.15 9.35 -18.47
C LEU A 287 5.45 10.16 -18.58
N LEU A 288 5.40 11.35 -19.16
CA LEU A 288 6.57 12.20 -19.32
C LEU A 288 7.21 12.58 -17.97
N THR A 289 6.39 12.98 -16.99
CA THR A 289 6.86 13.29 -15.64
C THR A 289 7.55 12.08 -15.02
N PHE A 290 6.90 10.91 -15.05
CA PHE A 290 7.49 9.69 -14.52
C PHE A 290 8.82 9.35 -15.20
N LEU A 291 8.89 9.36 -16.54
CA LEU A 291 10.09 9.01 -17.28
C LEU A 291 11.25 9.98 -17.02
N SER A 292 10.96 11.27 -16.80
CA SER A 292 11.98 12.28 -16.48
C SER A 292 12.66 12.01 -15.14
N GLU A 293 11.94 11.45 -14.17
CA GLU A 293 12.43 11.14 -12.83
C GLU A 293 13.05 9.72 -12.73
N HIS A 294 12.75 8.84 -13.68
CA HIS A 294 13.02 7.40 -13.58
C HIS A 294 13.79 6.83 -14.77
N SER A 295 14.57 7.65 -15.48
CA SER A 295 15.33 7.24 -16.67
C SER A 295 16.41 6.18 -16.41
N GLY A 296 16.79 5.96 -15.15
CA GLY A 296 17.80 4.96 -14.74
C GLY A 296 17.22 3.60 -14.32
N LEU A 297 15.90 3.41 -14.41
CA LEU A 297 15.29 2.12 -14.06
C LEU A 297 15.65 1.04 -15.09
N PRO A 298 15.84 -0.22 -14.65
CA PRO A 298 15.88 -1.35 -15.56
C PRO A 298 14.55 -1.47 -16.34
N ASP A 299 14.63 -1.80 -17.63
CA ASP A 299 13.48 -1.81 -18.55
C ASP A 299 12.31 -2.68 -18.07
N ASP A 300 12.59 -3.84 -17.49
CA ASP A 300 11.59 -4.78 -16.96
C ASP A 300 10.91 -4.31 -15.66
N LEU A 301 11.45 -3.29 -15.00
CA LEU A 301 10.87 -2.64 -13.82
C LEU A 301 10.18 -1.32 -14.12
N LEU A 302 10.33 -0.78 -15.33
CA LEU A 302 9.78 0.53 -15.69
C LEU A 302 8.26 0.59 -15.49
N TYR A 303 7.53 -0.42 -15.97
CA TYR A 303 6.08 -0.48 -15.81
C TYR A 303 5.62 -0.81 -14.39
N PRO A 304 6.20 -1.80 -13.67
CA PRO A 304 5.95 -1.97 -12.24
C PRO A 304 6.09 -0.68 -11.42
N GLU A 305 7.16 0.08 -11.64
CA GLU A 305 7.41 1.36 -10.96
C GLU A 305 6.43 2.45 -11.39
N LEU A 306 6.10 2.56 -12.68
CA LEU A 306 5.12 3.53 -13.19
C LEU A 306 3.76 3.31 -12.53
N ILE A 307 3.26 2.08 -12.59
CA ILE A 307 1.93 1.75 -12.06
C ILE A 307 1.90 1.90 -10.54
N TYR A 308 2.96 1.50 -9.84
CA TYR A 308 3.08 1.73 -8.40
C TYR A 308 3.06 3.23 -8.05
N THR A 309 3.80 4.05 -8.80
CA THR A 309 3.86 5.51 -8.60
C THR A 309 2.49 6.15 -8.82
N LEU A 310 1.82 5.82 -9.92
CA LEU A 310 0.47 6.30 -10.22
C LEU A 310 -0.54 5.91 -9.11
N ASN A 311 -0.48 4.69 -8.59
CA ASN A 311 -1.35 4.29 -7.49
C ASN A 311 -1.10 5.09 -6.20
N ARG A 312 0.16 5.35 -5.86
CA ARG A 312 0.52 6.18 -4.70
C ARG A 312 0.03 7.62 -4.82
N GLU A 313 -0.01 8.15 -6.04
CA GLU A 313 -0.60 9.45 -6.35
C GLU A 313 -2.14 9.44 -6.36
N GLY A 314 -2.77 8.30 -6.06
CA GLY A 314 -4.22 8.15 -6.05
C GLY A 314 -4.85 8.11 -7.44
N LYS A 315 -4.05 7.84 -8.49
CA LYS A 315 -4.55 7.70 -9.86
C LYS A 315 -5.39 6.44 -10.01
N THR A 316 -6.41 6.53 -10.84
CA THR A 316 -7.40 5.48 -11.03
C THR A 316 -7.20 4.78 -12.38
N MET A 317 -7.26 3.45 -12.37
CA MET A 317 -7.07 2.65 -13.57
C MET A 317 -8.31 1.81 -13.87
N LYS A 318 -8.68 1.76 -15.14
CA LYS A 318 -9.83 0.98 -15.62
C LYS A 318 -9.48 0.12 -16.82
N LYS A 319 -10.10 -1.05 -16.90
CA LYS A 319 -9.94 -1.99 -17.99
C LYS A 319 -11.24 -2.18 -18.74
N HIS A 320 -11.21 -2.01 -20.06
CA HIS A 320 -12.36 -2.24 -20.93
C HIS A 320 -12.39 -3.70 -21.36
N LEU A 321 -13.41 -4.43 -20.96
CA LEU A 321 -13.49 -5.87 -21.24
C LEU A 321 -13.65 -6.19 -22.73
N CYS A 322 -14.30 -5.28 -23.48
CA CYS A 322 -14.62 -5.49 -24.90
C CYS A 322 -13.52 -5.01 -25.86
N THR A 323 -12.55 -4.22 -25.40
CA THR A 323 -11.36 -3.91 -26.22
C THR A 323 -10.35 -5.04 -25.98
N ILE A 324 -9.98 -5.75 -27.04
CA ILE A 324 -9.05 -6.87 -26.97
C ILE A 324 -7.74 -6.48 -27.67
N PHE A 325 -6.64 -6.48 -26.95
CA PHE A 325 -5.29 -6.30 -27.49
C PHE A 325 -4.63 -7.66 -27.69
N SER A 326 -4.17 -7.93 -28.91
CA SER A 326 -3.38 -9.12 -29.18
C SER A 326 -1.93 -8.86 -28.79
N VAL A 327 -1.42 -9.65 -27.85
CA VAL A 327 -0.06 -9.52 -27.31
C VAL A 327 0.85 -10.65 -27.77
N GLY A 328 2.16 -10.39 -27.79
CA GLY A 328 3.15 -11.31 -28.36
C GLY A 328 3.69 -12.41 -27.45
N THR A 329 3.41 -12.37 -26.14
CA THR A 329 4.05 -13.26 -25.15
C THR A 329 3.06 -14.19 -24.49
N ASP A 330 3.36 -15.48 -24.37
CA ASP A 330 2.44 -16.47 -23.79
C ASP A 330 2.32 -16.43 -22.25
N GLU A 331 3.09 -15.58 -21.56
CA GLU A 331 2.97 -15.42 -20.10
C GLU A 331 2.98 -13.94 -19.65
N PRO A 332 2.27 -13.61 -18.55
CA PRO A 332 2.34 -12.28 -17.92
C PRO A 332 3.77 -11.91 -17.52
N GLU A 333 4.17 -10.65 -17.72
CA GLU A 333 5.56 -10.19 -17.45
C GLU A 333 5.92 -10.24 -15.98
N LEU A 334 4.96 -9.87 -15.12
CA LEU A 334 5.15 -9.90 -13.68
C LEU A 334 5.58 -11.30 -13.20
N GLY A 335 5.04 -12.36 -13.82
CA GLY A 335 5.35 -13.74 -13.46
C GLY A 335 6.75 -14.22 -13.88
N LYS A 336 7.47 -13.42 -14.69
CA LYS A 336 8.83 -13.70 -15.17
C LYS A 336 9.92 -12.98 -14.37
N LEU A 337 9.55 -11.92 -13.63
CA LEU A 337 10.52 -11.15 -12.86
C LEU A 337 11.10 -12.02 -11.75
N SER A 338 12.43 -12.24 -11.80
CA SER A 338 13.13 -12.99 -10.76
C SER A 338 13.25 -12.16 -9.48
N ARG A 339 13.54 -12.84 -8.37
CA ARG A 339 13.83 -12.19 -7.08
C ARG A 339 14.90 -11.10 -7.19
N ASP A 340 15.97 -11.36 -7.94
CA ASP A 340 17.08 -10.40 -8.10
C ASP A 340 16.66 -9.15 -8.89
N ARG A 341 15.73 -9.30 -9.85
CA ARG A 341 15.13 -8.15 -10.55
C ARG A 341 14.29 -7.32 -9.57
N TRP A 342 13.41 -7.96 -8.81
CA TRP A 342 12.59 -7.30 -7.78
C TRP A 342 13.40 -6.56 -6.70
N LYS A 343 14.66 -6.92 -6.48
CA LYS A 343 15.53 -6.27 -5.50
C LYS A 343 15.67 -4.75 -5.70
N HIS A 344 15.69 -4.26 -6.93
CA HIS A 344 15.76 -2.82 -7.18
C HIS A 344 14.47 -2.11 -6.76
N PHE A 345 13.33 -2.69 -7.11
CA PHE A 345 12.01 -2.18 -6.76
C PHE A 345 11.80 -2.12 -5.24
N ILE A 346 12.13 -3.20 -4.51
CA ILE A 346 11.93 -3.23 -3.05
C ILE A 346 12.89 -2.29 -2.30
N GLN A 347 14.12 -2.12 -2.77
CA GLN A 347 15.06 -1.14 -2.19
C GLN A 347 14.57 0.30 -2.35
N ARG A 348 14.02 0.64 -3.52
CA ARG A 348 13.56 2.00 -3.82
C ARG A 348 12.28 2.35 -3.07
N ASN A 349 11.41 1.36 -2.87
CA ASN A 349 10.09 1.53 -2.28
C ASN A 349 10.02 1.10 -0.81
N GLU A 350 11.17 0.88 -0.16
CA GLU A 350 11.31 0.53 1.26
C GLU A 350 10.49 -0.70 1.70
N MET A 351 10.43 -1.70 0.82
CA MET A 351 9.73 -2.97 1.02
C MET A 351 10.71 -4.10 1.34
N THR A 352 10.18 -5.19 1.89
CA THR A 352 10.94 -6.41 2.20
C THR A 352 10.33 -7.66 1.58
N GLU A 353 9.12 -7.56 1.03
CA GLU A 353 8.40 -8.71 0.48
C GLU A 353 7.61 -8.35 -0.78
N ILE A 354 7.64 -9.23 -1.78
CA ILE A 354 6.75 -9.21 -2.94
C ILE A 354 5.91 -10.49 -2.89
N PHE A 355 4.59 -10.34 -3.01
CA PHE A 355 3.68 -11.45 -3.22
C PHE A 355 2.89 -11.20 -4.51
N LEU A 356 2.99 -12.13 -5.44
CA LEU A 356 2.37 -12.04 -6.75
C LEU A 356 1.49 -13.26 -7.02
N THR A 357 0.31 -13.03 -7.58
CA THR A 357 -0.47 -14.10 -8.21
C THR A 357 -0.66 -13.82 -9.70
N THR A 358 -0.36 -14.81 -10.55
CA THR A 358 -0.55 -14.75 -12.00
C THR A 358 -1.35 -15.95 -12.49
N VAL A 359 -1.97 -15.85 -13.66
CA VAL A 359 -2.57 -17.01 -14.33
C VAL A 359 -1.45 -17.93 -14.82
N ALA A 360 -1.50 -19.22 -14.48
CA ALA A 360 -0.54 -20.20 -14.97
C ALA A 360 -0.74 -20.46 -16.47
N THR A 361 0.34 -20.88 -17.12
CA THR A 361 0.42 -21.07 -18.57
C THR A 361 0.15 -22.50 -19.02
N SER A 362 -0.03 -23.43 -18.09
CA SER A 362 -0.46 -24.79 -18.38
C SER A 362 -1.99 -24.89 -18.54
N SER A 363 -2.46 -25.93 -19.23
CA SER A 363 -3.88 -26.23 -19.52
C SER A 363 -4.79 -26.32 -18.28
N SER A 364 -4.22 -26.32 -17.07
CA SER A 364 -4.97 -26.11 -15.84
C SER A 364 -5.03 -24.61 -15.53
N SER A 365 -6.22 -24.03 -15.40
CA SER A 365 -6.49 -22.65 -14.97
C SER A 365 -6.04 -22.34 -13.52
N LYS A 366 -4.87 -22.81 -13.12
CA LYS A 366 -4.31 -22.63 -11.79
C LYS A 366 -3.72 -21.24 -11.68
N ILE A 367 -3.94 -20.61 -10.52
CA ILE A 367 -3.25 -19.40 -10.15
C ILE A 367 -1.85 -19.81 -9.68
N LYS A 368 -0.81 -19.23 -10.30
CA LYS A 368 0.58 -19.36 -9.84
C LYS A 368 0.81 -18.29 -8.78
N GLU A 369 1.24 -18.72 -7.61
CA GLU A 369 1.66 -17.82 -6.53
C GLU A 369 3.18 -17.72 -6.51
N THR A 370 3.70 -16.51 -6.36
CA THR A 370 5.14 -16.24 -6.28
C THR A 370 5.38 -15.34 -5.09
N TYR A 371 6.27 -15.77 -4.20
CA TYR A 371 6.65 -15.04 -3.01
C TYR A 371 8.16 -14.80 -3.01
N HIS A 372 8.55 -13.54 -2.86
CA HIS A 372 9.93 -13.13 -2.73
C HIS A 372 10.10 -12.38 -1.42
N GLU A 373 10.98 -12.88 -0.56
CA GLU A 373 11.37 -12.24 0.67
C GLU A 373 12.81 -11.75 0.57
N PHE A 374 13.08 -10.58 1.14
CA PHE A 374 14.37 -9.92 1.18
C PHE A 374 14.72 -9.59 2.62
N ASP A 375 15.96 -9.90 3.02
CA ASP A 375 16.42 -9.52 4.35
C ASP A 375 16.65 -7.99 4.45
N TYR A 376 16.94 -7.50 5.65
CA TYR A 376 17.14 -6.06 5.88
C TYR A 376 18.40 -5.51 5.19
N LYS A 377 19.40 -6.33 4.86
CA LYS A 377 20.58 -5.91 4.09
C LYS A 377 20.22 -5.73 2.62
N GLU A 378 19.52 -6.71 2.06
CA GLU A 378 19.11 -6.72 0.67
C GLU A 378 18.12 -5.61 0.35
N SER A 379 17.16 -5.37 1.25
CA SER A 379 16.18 -4.28 1.15
C SER A 379 16.73 -2.92 1.57
N LYS A 380 17.93 -2.86 2.16
CA LYS A 380 18.49 -1.66 2.80
C LYS A 380 17.57 -1.08 3.87
N ALA A 381 16.75 -1.93 4.48
CA ALA A 381 15.84 -1.55 5.55
C ALA A 381 16.62 -1.17 6.82
N LYS A 382 16.26 -0.04 7.41
CA LYS A 382 16.86 0.45 8.66
C LYS A 382 16.08 -0.10 9.85
N CYS A 383 16.68 -0.95 10.69
CA CYS A 383 15.98 -1.60 11.81
C CYS A 383 15.97 -0.77 13.11
N GLN A 384 17.11 -0.18 13.48
CA GLN A 384 17.32 0.39 14.81
C GLN A 384 16.78 1.82 14.99
N TYR A 385 16.84 2.66 13.94
CA TYR A 385 16.49 4.09 14.02
C TYR A 385 15.29 4.42 13.15
N LEU A 386 14.09 4.16 13.67
CA LEU A 386 12.86 4.51 12.98
C LEU A 386 12.05 5.52 13.77
N LYS A 387 11.48 6.45 13.00
CA LYS A 387 10.73 7.59 13.49
C LYS A 387 9.51 7.10 14.30
N LYS A 388 9.06 7.91 15.27
CA LYS A 388 7.84 7.59 16.04
C LYS A 388 6.65 7.41 15.09
N ASN A 389 5.67 6.61 15.51
CA ASN A 389 4.42 6.38 14.76
C ASN A 389 4.55 5.63 13.42
N MET A 390 5.64 4.88 13.24
CA MET A 390 5.86 4.04 12.05
C MET A 390 6.12 2.59 12.45
N LEU A 391 5.62 1.68 11.64
CA LEU A 391 5.92 0.26 11.71
C LEU A 391 7.39 0.01 11.34
N LYS A 392 8.01 -0.92 12.05
CA LYS A 392 9.35 -1.44 11.80
C LYS A 392 9.33 -2.36 10.58
N PRO A 393 10.28 -2.31 9.62
CA PRO A 393 10.30 -3.21 8.47
C PRO A 393 10.14 -4.67 8.87
N ARG A 394 9.36 -5.43 8.10
CA ARG A 394 9.07 -6.83 8.41
C ARG A 394 10.30 -7.71 8.50
N ALA A 395 11.29 -7.51 7.62
CA ALA A 395 12.58 -8.19 7.72
C ALA A 395 13.30 -7.95 9.06
N CYS A 396 13.15 -6.77 9.65
CA CYS A 396 13.70 -6.46 10.97
C CYS A 396 12.90 -7.21 12.06
N MET A 397 11.57 -7.11 12.04
CA MET A 397 10.74 -7.79 13.05
C MET A 397 10.87 -9.31 13.01
N ARG A 398 11.16 -9.90 11.85
CA ARG A 398 11.47 -11.32 11.71
C ARG A 398 12.71 -11.73 12.51
N GLU A 399 13.76 -10.91 12.53
CA GLU A 399 14.93 -11.17 13.36
C GLU A 399 14.57 -11.19 14.85
N LEU A 400 13.82 -10.18 15.31
CA LEU A 400 13.35 -10.10 16.70
C LEU A 400 12.47 -11.30 17.08
N HIS A 401 11.54 -11.68 16.20
CA HIS A 401 10.70 -12.86 16.35
C HIS A 401 11.51 -14.15 16.49
N LEU A 402 12.48 -14.36 15.59
CA LEU A 402 13.33 -15.57 15.61
C LEU A 402 14.22 -15.60 16.86
N MET A 403 14.78 -14.47 17.28
CA MET A 403 15.56 -14.40 18.52
C MET A 403 14.72 -14.84 19.72
N LEU A 404 13.49 -14.34 19.83
CA LEU A 404 12.60 -14.65 20.94
C LEU A 404 12.16 -16.12 20.94
N ILE A 405 11.71 -16.65 19.79
CA ILE A 405 11.31 -18.06 19.68
C ILE A 405 12.48 -19.01 19.91
N ASN A 406 13.65 -18.73 19.35
CA ASN A 406 14.82 -19.59 19.54
C ASN A 406 15.29 -19.57 21.01
N SER A 407 15.17 -18.42 21.69
CA SER A 407 15.41 -18.33 23.13
C SER A 407 14.43 -19.20 23.90
N TYR A 408 13.12 -19.12 23.62
CA TYR A 408 12.12 -19.97 24.27
C TYR A 408 12.37 -21.47 24.05
N LYS A 409 12.66 -21.87 22.81
CA LYS A 409 13.00 -23.26 22.47
C LYS A 409 14.23 -23.74 23.25
N LEU A 410 15.25 -22.89 23.39
CA LEU A 410 16.45 -23.22 24.15
C LEU A 410 16.18 -23.30 25.66
N PHE A 411 15.36 -22.40 26.20
CA PHE A 411 14.91 -22.47 27.60
C PHE A 411 14.13 -23.74 27.89
N ASP A 412 13.18 -24.11 27.02
CA ASP A 412 12.44 -25.37 27.14
C ASP A 412 13.37 -26.59 27.07
N ARG A 413 14.37 -26.57 26.15
CA ARG A 413 15.39 -27.63 26.04
C ARG A 413 16.26 -27.77 27.29
N LEU A 414 16.60 -26.65 27.93
CA LEU A 414 17.43 -26.61 29.15
C LEU A 414 16.62 -26.82 30.43
N GLY A 415 15.30 -27.00 30.33
CA GLY A 415 14.41 -27.15 31.48
C GLY A 415 14.23 -25.86 32.29
N TYR A 416 14.50 -24.71 31.69
CA TYR A 416 14.35 -23.42 32.34
C TYR A 416 12.90 -22.97 32.34
N THR A 417 12.41 -22.59 33.51
CA THR A 417 11.09 -21.97 33.65
C THR A 417 11.18 -20.48 33.32
N TYR A 418 10.27 -20.01 32.46
CA TYR A 418 10.18 -18.62 32.01
C TYR A 418 8.73 -18.17 31.87
N THR A 419 8.51 -16.89 31.66
CA THR A 419 7.21 -16.30 31.35
C THR A 419 7.39 -15.15 30.37
N THR A 420 6.60 -15.15 29.30
CA THR A 420 6.52 -14.02 28.36
C THR A 420 5.95 -12.80 29.09
N GLU A 421 6.65 -11.67 29.06
CA GLU A 421 6.30 -10.49 29.86
C GLU A 421 5.72 -9.36 28.99
N ASP A 422 4.95 -8.49 29.62
CA ASP A 422 4.60 -7.14 29.16
C ASP A 422 4.29 -7.01 27.66
N GLY A 423 5.08 -6.22 26.91
CA GLY A 423 4.84 -5.96 25.48
C GLY A 423 4.85 -7.23 24.64
N SER A 424 5.75 -8.17 24.94
CA SER A 424 5.80 -9.49 24.31
C SER A 424 4.58 -10.33 24.62
N GLY A 425 4.05 -10.22 25.84
CA GLY A 425 2.82 -10.88 26.26
C GLY A 425 1.62 -10.37 25.46
N VAL A 426 1.54 -9.04 25.28
CA VAL A 426 0.55 -8.39 24.40
C VAL A 426 0.69 -8.90 22.98
N ALA A 427 1.90 -8.89 22.43
CA ALA A 427 2.20 -9.33 21.07
C ALA A 427 1.75 -10.77 20.82
N ALA A 428 2.17 -11.68 21.70
CA ALA A 428 1.85 -13.10 21.58
C ALA A 428 0.35 -13.36 21.74
N THR A 429 -0.33 -12.69 22.66
CA THR A 429 -1.78 -12.89 22.89
C THR A 429 -2.63 -12.30 21.77
N LYS A 430 -2.19 -11.18 21.20
CA LYS A 430 -2.95 -10.42 20.19
C LYS A 430 -2.66 -10.90 18.78
N LEU A 431 -1.39 -11.10 18.43
CA LEU A 431 -0.94 -11.30 17.05
C LEU A 431 -0.36 -12.70 16.81
N HIS A 432 -0.12 -13.48 17.88
CA HIS A 432 0.70 -14.70 17.82
C HIS A 432 2.10 -14.43 17.22
N ASP A 433 2.61 -13.20 17.36
CA ASP A 433 3.83 -12.67 16.77
C ASP A 433 4.35 -11.50 17.64
N THR A 434 5.31 -10.72 17.15
CA THR A 434 5.84 -9.48 17.73
C THR A 434 4.98 -8.27 17.34
N LEU A 435 5.03 -7.17 18.12
CA LEU A 435 4.29 -5.94 17.77
C LEU A 435 4.97 -5.17 16.64
N PRO A 436 4.24 -4.79 15.56
CA PRO A 436 4.66 -3.94 14.45
C PRO A 436 5.69 -2.83 14.67
N TRP A 437 5.52 -2.20 15.82
CA TRP A 437 6.06 -0.92 16.21
C TRP A 437 6.88 -1.01 17.49
N ASP A 438 7.13 -2.22 17.96
CA ASP A 438 7.96 -2.43 19.15
C ASP A 438 9.41 -2.04 18.91
N ILE A 439 10.13 -1.86 20.01
CA ILE A 439 11.56 -1.53 19.98
C ILE A 439 12.44 -2.59 20.66
N ASP A 440 11.85 -3.44 21.48
CA ASP A 440 12.44 -4.52 22.26
C ASP A 440 11.38 -5.61 22.50
N GLN A 441 11.76 -6.66 23.23
CA GLN A 441 10.89 -7.72 23.72
C GLN A 441 11.41 -8.22 25.08
N ASP A 442 10.48 -8.63 25.93
CA ASP A 442 10.72 -8.97 27.33
C ASP A 442 10.26 -10.40 27.65
N PHE A 443 11.09 -11.12 28.39
CA PHE A 443 10.62 -12.27 29.16
C PHE A 443 11.38 -12.43 30.46
N ALA A 444 10.73 -13.02 31.46
CA ALA A 444 11.34 -13.31 32.74
C ALA A 444 11.64 -14.79 32.89
N PHE A 445 12.65 -15.13 33.68
CA PHE A 445 13.01 -16.51 34.00
C PHE A 445 13.41 -16.68 35.46
N ARG A 446 13.39 -17.92 35.96
CA ARG A 446 13.76 -18.20 37.35
C ARG A 446 15.20 -17.80 37.61
N SER A 447 15.44 -16.95 38.60
CA SER A 447 16.78 -16.48 38.94
C SER A 447 17.74 -17.62 39.32
N GLN A 448 17.22 -18.76 39.78
CA GLN A 448 17.99 -19.98 40.04
C GLN A 448 18.71 -20.50 38.78
N ASN A 449 18.18 -20.21 37.59
CA ASN A 449 18.75 -20.63 36.32
C ASN A 449 19.84 -19.69 35.80
N MET A 450 20.07 -18.53 36.46
CA MET A 450 21.00 -17.50 36.01
C MET A 450 22.41 -18.05 35.79
N THR A 451 22.97 -18.77 36.77
CA THR A 451 24.31 -19.36 36.66
C THR A 451 24.37 -20.35 35.50
N SER A 452 23.38 -21.24 35.38
CA SER A 452 23.34 -22.24 34.30
C SER A 452 23.22 -21.56 32.93
N LEU A 453 22.42 -20.51 32.81
CA LEU A 453 22.24 -19.73 31.60
C LEU A 453 23.57 -19.12 31.11
N TYR A 454 24.39 -18.55 32.01
CA TYR A 454 25.75 -18.08 31.67
C TYR A 454 26.66 -19.19 31.15
N HIS A 455 26.67 -20.35 31.82
CA HIS A 455 27.50 -21.47 31.37
C HIS A 455 27.07 -22.00 30.00
N ASN A 456 25.82 -21.77 29.60
CA ASN A 456 25.26 -22.15 28.31
C ASN A 456 25.30 -21.04 27.26
N GLU A 457 26.03 -19.93 27.47
CA GLU A 457 26.14 -18.83 26.49
C GLU A 457 26.55 -19.33 25.08
N ALA A 458 27.40 -20.35 25.00
CA ALA A 458 27.81 -20.95 23.73
C ALA A 458 26.61 -21.45 22.89
N LEU A 459 25.58 -22.02 23.53
CA LEU A 459 24.35 -22.48 22.85
C LEU A 459 23.53 -21.30 22.31
N PHE A 460 23.57 -20.14 22.98
CA PHE A 460 22.95 -18.93 22.47
C PHE A 460 23.73 -18.36 21.28
N LYS A 461 25.07 -18.42 21.31
CA LYS A 461 25.92 -18.02 20.18
C LYS A 461 25.64 -18.85 18.93
N GLU A 462 25.39 -20.15 19.07
CA GLU A 462 25.01 -21.05 17.96
C GLU A 462 23.72 -20.60 17.25
N ILE A 463 22.76 -20.01 17.97
CA ILE A 463 21.52 -19.47 17.40
C ILE A 463 21.62 -17.97 17.04
N GLY A 464 22.83 -17.41 17.03
CA GLY A 464 23.09 -16.02 16.64
C GLY A 464 22.78 -14.97 17.72
N ILE A 465 22.75 -15.39 18.99
CA ILE A 465 22.48 -14.52 20.14
C ILE A 465 23.74 -14.43 21.02
N THR A 466 24.09 -13.22 21.45
CA THR A 466 25.19 -12.96 22.38
C THR A 466 24.67 -12.35 23.67
N PHE A 467 25.34 -12.57 24.79
CA PHE A 467 25.00 -11.85 26.01
C PHE A 467 25.74 -10.51 26.02
N GLY A 468 25.00 -9.45 26.35
CA GLY A 468 25.50 -8.09 26.29
C GLY A 468 26.37 -7.73 27.50
N PRO A 469 27.05 -6.58 27.44
CA PRO A 469 27.81 -6.05 28.57
C PRO A 469 26.90 -5.56 29.71
N ASP A 470 25.60 -5.38 29.43
CA ASP A 470 24.57 -4.89 30.33
C ASP A 470 24.10 -5.95 31.35
N ILE A 471 24.90 -6.99 31.58
CA ILE A 471 24.66 -7.98 32.63
C ILE A 471 24.69 -7.31 34.01
N ASP A 472 23.55 -7.34 34.72
CA ASP A 472 23.46 -7.01 36.14
C ASP A 472 23.10 -8.27 36.92
N VAL A 473 24.13 -9.00 37.39
CA VAL A 473 23.93 -10.06 38.38
C VAL A 473 24.17 -9.48 39.77
N LYS A 474 23.08 -9.15 40.46
CA LYS A 474 23.18 -8.75 41.87
C LYS A 474 23.70 -9.95 42.67
N ALA A 475 24.75 -9.77 43.47
CA ALA A 475 25.41 -10.84 44.23
C ALA A 475 24.45 -11.68 45.11
N LYS A 476 23.32 -11.10 45.53
CA LYS A 476 22.25 -11.76 46.29
C LYS A 476 21.55 -12.89 45.53
N CYS A 477 21.77 -13.00 44.22
CA CYS A 477 21.02 -13.87 43.31
C CYS A 477 21.78 -15.15 42.97
N LEU A 478 23.06 -15.19 43.35
CA LEU A 478 23.94 -16.35 43.25
C LEU A 478 24.04 -17.13 44.57
N SER A 479 23.51 -16.59 45.68
CA SER A 479 23.51 -17.26 46.97
C SER A 479 22.24 -18.12 47.14
N ASN A 480 22.41 -19.42 47.37
CA ASN A 480 21.35 -20.38 47.75
C ASN A 480 20.66 -20.06 49.10
N SER A 481 21.10 -19.01 49.82
CA SER A 481 20.55 -18.63 51.10
C SER A 481 19.29 -17.77 50.94
N SER A 482 18.15 -18.36 51.33
CA SER A 482 16.83 -17.77 51.55
C SER A 482 16.77 -16.23 51.53
N LEU A 483 16.23 -15.66 50.45
CA LEU A 483 15.79 -14.27 50.46
C LEU A 483 14.37 -14.20 50.99
N ALA A 484 14.24 -13.96 52.30
CA ALA A 484 12.96 -13.71 52.96
C ALA A 484 12.21 -12.45 52.44
N LYS A 485 12.85 -11.65 51.58
CA LYS A 485 12.24 -10.54 50.82
C LYS A 485 12.92 -10.40 49.46
N PRO A 486 12.40 -11.01 48.39
CA PRO A 486 12.91 -10.75 47.04
C PRO A 486 12.66 -9.25 46.72
N PRO A 487 13.64 -8.54 46.12
CA PRO A 487 13.39 -7.18 45.65
C PRO A 487 12.26 -7.20 44.61
N ILE A 488 11.29 -6.30 44.77
CA ILE A 488 10.28 -6.00 43.74
C ILE A 488 11.07 -5.45 42.56
N GLY A 489 11.14 -6.18 41.44
CA GLY A 489 11.93 -5.80 40.26
C GLY A 489 12.98 -6.80 39.78
N GLY A 490 13.00 -8.03 40.30
CA GLY A 490 13.91 -9.06 39.81
C GLY A 490 15.30 -9.01 40.44
N CYS A 491 16.01 -10.11 40.22
CA CYS A 491 17.24 -10.52 40.88
C CYS A 491 18.45 -10.35 39.97
N GLY A 492 18.27 -10.45 38.66
CA GLY A 492 19.32 -10.05 37.74
C GLY A 492 18.76 -9.85 36.36
N TYR A 493 19.61 -9.35 35.48
CA TYR A 493 19.22 -8.95 34.14
C TYR A 493 20.28 -9.41 33.15
N ILE A 494 19.82 -9.99 32.03
CA ILE A 494 20.65 -10.37 30.89
C ILE A 494 20.08 -9.72 29.64
N GLY A 495 20.86 -8.82 29.04
CA GLY A 495 20.61 -8.38 27.68
C GLY A 495 21.04 -9.48 26.71
N MET A 496 20.11 -10.00 25.90
CA MET A 496 20.43 -10.92 24.81
C MET A 496 20.41 -10.14 23.50
N HIS A 497 21.57 -10.02 22.86
CA HIS A 497 21.79 -9.19 21.69
C HIS A 497 21.88 -10.05 20.44
N GLY A 498 21.04 -9.72 19.48
CA GLY A 498 21.18 -10.13 18.10
C GLY A 498 21.91 -9.05 17.33
N LYS A 499 21.73 -9.04 16.02
CA LYS A 499 22.43 -8.06 15.18
C LYS A 499 21.76 -6.69 15.22
N ASN A 500 20.44 -6.65 15.16
CA ASN A 500 19.67 -5.42 15.13
C ASN A 500 18.86 -5.17 16.41
N TRP A 501 18.72 -6.18 17.25
CA TRP A 501 17.78 -6.17 18.37
C TRP A 501 18.40 -6.67 19.66
N LYS A 502 17.68 -6.35 20.75
CA LYS A 502 17.98 -6.72 22.11
C LYS A 502 16.72 -7.32 22.72
N LEU A 503 16.84 -8.47 23.37
CA LEU A 503 15.83 -8.99 24.29
C LEU A 503 16.25 -8.64 25.71
N GLU A 504 15.29 -8.18 26.50
CA GLU A 504 15.48 -7.85 27.92
C GLU A 504 14.99 -9.03 28.77
N ASN A 505 15.93 -9.69 29.45
CA ASN A 505 15.65 -10.93 30.16
C ASN A 505 15.83 -10.74 31.65
N TRP A 506 14.72 -10.82 32.40
CA TRP A 506 14.70 -10.55 33.83
C TRP A 506 14.71 -11.85 34.62
N GLY A 507 15.78 -12.09 35.37
CA GLY A 507 15.84 -13.18 36.33
C GLY A 507 15.00 -12.84 37.57
N ALA A 508 13.92 -13.54 37.84
CA ALA A 508 13.03 -13.32 38.97
C ALA A 508 12.89 -14.58 39.85
N HIS A 509 12.77 -14.42 41.16
CA HIS A 509 12.50 -15.55 42.06
C HIS A 509 11.09 -16.11 41.84
N VAL A 510 10.12 -15.21 41.67
CA VAL A 510 8.72 -15.50 41.37
C VAL A 510 8.41 -14.86 40.03
N LEU A 511 7.89 -15.66 39.10
CA LEU A 511 7.54 -15.20 37.77
C LEU A 511 6.11 -14.65 37.80
N ASN A 512 5.81 -13.69 36.92
CA ASN A 512 4.44 -13.16 36.85
C ASN A 512 3.42 -14.23 36.44
N GLY A 513 3.88 -15.30 35.79
CA GLY A 513 3.07 -16.48 35.45
C GLY A 513 2.66 -17.36 36.64
N ASP A 514 3.29 -17.18 37.81
CA ASP A 514 2.95 -17.94 39.03
C ASP A 514 1.65 -17.47 39.69
N TYR A 515 1.18 -16.26 39.35
CA TYR A 515 0.04 -15.63 39.98
C TYR A 515 -1.25 -15.88 39.19
N TYR A 516 -2.31 -16.28 39.89
CA TYR A 516 -3.65 -16.48 39.30
C TYR A 516 -4.38 -15.14 39.03
N GLU A 517 -4.15 -14.10 39.86
CA GLU A 517 -4.89 -12.82 39.83
C GLU A 517 -3.99 -11.63 40.23
N PRO A 518 -3.28 -10.99 39.28
CA PRO A 518 -2.38 -9.87 39.60
C PRO A 518 -3.08 -8.63 40.20
N TRP A 519 -4.38 -8.41 39.96
CA TRP A 519 -5.14 -7.26 40.50
C TRP A 519 -5.60 -7.41 41.96
N LYS A 520 -5.41 -8.58 42.59
CA LYS A 520 -5.59 -8.72 44.04
C LYS A 520 -4.33 -8.33 44.83
N ILE A 521 -3.30 -7.79 44.19
CA ILE A 521 -2.19 -7.14 44.91
C ILE A 521 -2.62 -5.71 45.24
N GLU A 522 -3.60 -5.57 46.14
CA GLU A 522 -3.87 -4.30 46.83
C GLU A 522 -2.64 -3.89 47.68
N PRO A 523 -2.44 -2.59 47.98
CA PRO A 523 -1.30 -2.09 48.74
C PRO A 523 -1.03 -2.81 50.07
N GLN A 524 -2.05 -3.42 50.70
CA GLN A 524 -1.90 -4.21 51.92
C GLN A 524 -1.32 -5.63 51.74
N PHE A 525 -1.19 -6.16 50.53
CA PHE A 525 -0.58 -7.48 50.28
C PHE A 525 0.96 -7.46 50.28
N LYS A 526 1.58 -6.29 50.56
CA LYS A 526 3.03 -6.11 50.73
C LYS A 526 3.68 -6.98 51.81
N ASN A 527 2.92 -7.49 52.77
CA ASN A 527 3.45 -8.23 53.92
C ASN A 527 2.91 -9.66 54.06
N ILE A 528 2.16 -10.16 53.08
CA ILE A 528 1.48 -11.47 53.17
C ILE A 528 1.65 -12.20 51.84
N TYR A 529 2.86 -12.72 51.58
CA TYR A 529 3.00 -13.81 50.60
C TYR A 529 2.82 -15.12 51.38
N PRO A 530 1.65 -15.79 51.31
CA PRO A 530 1.55 -17.14 51.85
C PRO A 530 2.46 -18.06 51.03
N PRO A 531 3.17 -19.03 51.63
CA PRO A 531 4.17 -19.83 50.94
C PRO A 531 3.67 -20.71 49.77
N ASN A 532 2.36 -20.87 49.58
CA ASN A 532 1.80 -22.08 48.94
C ASN A 532 0.73 -21.87 47.85
N ARG A 533 0.77 -20.81 47.04
CA ARG A 533 -0.02 -20.80 45.78
C ARG A 533 0.83 -20.41 44.58
N ILE A 534 1.89 -21.17 44.36
CA ILE A 534 2.54 -21.30 43.05
C ILE A 534 1.68 -22.32 42.29
N HIS A 535 0.69 -21.83 41.54
CA HIS A 535 -0.02 -22.68 40.60
C HIS A 535 0.76 -22.62 39.29
N GLY A 536 1.33 -23.76 38.88
CA GLY A 536 2.37 -23.84 37.86
C GLY A 536 2.02 -23.19 36.50
N HIS A 537 3.07 -23.01 35.70
CA HIS A 537 3.08 -22.46 34.34
C HIS A 537 2.34 -23.35 33.33
N HIS A 538 1.03 -23.55 33.50
CA HIS A 538 0.26 -24.40 32.60
C HIS A 538 -0.21 -23.68 31.34
N THR A 539 -0.36 -22.36 31.39
CA THR A 539 -0.83 -21.61 30.22
C THR A 539 0.33 -21.30 29.28
N LYS A 540 0.15 -21.72 28.03
CA LYS A 540 1.04 -21.37 26.93
C LYS A 540 0.28 -20.54 25.90
N VAL A 541 0.97 -19.57 25.31
CA VAL A 541 0.44 -18.78 24.19
C VAL A 541 1.17 -19.19 22.91
N LYS A 542 0.46 -19.20 21.78
CA LYS A 542 1.08 -19.46 20.49
C LYS A 542 1.86 -18.22 20.06
N MET A 543 3.14 -18.39 19.78
CA MET A 543 4.02 -17.37 19.21
C MET A 543 4.77 -17.98 18.04
N GLY A 544 4.41 -17.57 16.81
CA GLY A 544 4.87 -18.22 15.59
C GLY A 544 4.52 -19.71 15.58
N ASP A 545 5.55 -20.56 15.51
CA ASP A 545 5.46 -22.02 15.54
C ASP A 545 5.66 -22.62 16.94
N HIS A 546 5.82 -21.80 17.99
CA HIS A 546 6.15 -22.23 19.34
C HIS A 546 5.03 -21.95 20.35
N TRP A 547 4.92 -22.79 21.38
CA TRP A 547 4.02 -22.58 22.52
C TRP A 547 4.84 -22.04 23.70
N ALA A 548 4.88 -20.71 23.83
CA ALA A 548 5.66 -20.02 24.85
C ALA A 548 4.92 -19.99 26.20
N GLN A 549 5.65 -20.14 27.31
CA GLN A 549 5.06 -20.01 28.64
C GLN A 549 4.54 -18.59 28.88
N ASN A 550 3.31 -18.49 29.37
CA ASN A 550 2.65 -17.23 29.65
C ASN A 550 1.85 -17.34 30.96
N ARG A 551 1.22 -16.25 31.35
CA ARG A 551 0.41 -16.13 32.57
C ARG A 551 -0.88 -16.94 32.43
N ALA A 552 -1.45 -17.33 33.57
CA ALA A 552 -2.61 -18.22 33.63
C ALA A 552 -3.78 -17.76 32.74
N ASN A 553 -4.07 -16.45 32.74
CA ASN A 553 -5.06 -15.82 31.85
C ASN A 553 -4.42 -14.60 31.18
N PRO A 554 -3.77 -14.76 30.01
CA PRO A 554 -2.98 -13.70 29.40
C PRO A 554 -3.85 -12.53 28.94
N GLY A 555 -5.02 -12.79 28.37
CA GLY A 555 -5.96 -11.75 27.94
C GLY A 555 -6.48 -10.90 29.11
N LEU A 556 -6.84 -11.53 30.23
CA LEU A 556 -7.28 -10.81 31.42
C LEU A 556 -6.15 -10.01 32.06
N TYR A 557 -4.94 -10.59 32.13
CA TYR A 557 -3.77 -9.85 32.61
C TYR A 557 -3.51 -8.60 31.77
N ILE A 558 -3.41 -8.75 30.45
CA ILE A 558 -3.13 -7.65 29.52
C ILE A 558 -4.20 -6.56 29.67
N ARG A 559 -5.47 -6.94 29.79
CA ARG A 559 -6.59 -6.00 30.02
C ARG A 559 -6.47 -5.26 31.34
N SER A 560 -6.07 -5.94 32.41
CA SER A 560 -5.90 -5.31 33.72
C SER A 560 -4.67 -4.40 33.77
N HIS A 561 -3.61 -4.73 33.04
CA HIS A 561 -2.35 -3.97 33.05
C HIS A 561 -2.36 -2.79 32.08
N TYR A 562 -2.88 -2.97 30.86
CA TYR A 562 -2.87 -1.97 29.79
C TYR A 562 -4.23 -1.30 29.55
N GLY A 563 -5.28 -1.68 30.29
CA GLY A 563 -6.61 -1.08 30.24
C GLY A 563 -7.63 -1.83 29.38
N LEU A 564 -8.89 -1.38 29.35
CA LEU A 564 -10.00 -2.13 28.73
C LEU A 564 -9.89 -2.30 27.21
N ASP A 565 -9.17 -1.40 26.54
CA ASP A 565 -9.06 -1.29 25.08
C ASP A 565 -7.76 -1.92 24.54
N ILE A 566 -7.33 -3.07 25.05
CA ILE A 566 -6.07 -3.75 24.62
C ILE A 566 -6.01 -4.15 23.15
N LEU A 567 -7.18 -4.27 22.52
CA LEU A 567 -7.28 -4.50 21.08
C LEU A 567 -7.00 -3.22 20.31
N ARG A 568 -7.00 -2.05 20.94
CA ARG A 568 -6.47 -0.83 20.35
C ARG A 568 -4.95 -0.82 20.40
N HIS A 569 -4.35 -0.10 19.47
CA HIS A 569 -2.90 0.01 19.42
C HIS A 569 -2.40 1.20 20.22
N ALA A 570 -1.26 1.01 20.89
CA ALA A 570 -0.53 2.04 21.60
C ALA A 570 0.96 1.93 21.24
N ASN A 571 1.64 3.07 21.18
CA ASN A 571 3.10 3.07 21.06
C ASN A 571 3.75 2.52 22.34
N HIS A 572 4.99 2.05 22.20
CA HIS A 572 5.85 1.73 23.34
C HIS A 572 5.94 2.91 24.33
N TRP A 573 5.97 2.65 25.64
CA TRP A 573 5.89 3.68 26.70
C TRP A 573 6.96 4.77 26.55
N SER A 574 8.19 4.39 26.19
CA SER A 574 9.29 5.33 26.00
C SER A 574 9.04 6.29 24.82
N LYS A 575 8.24 5.88 23.83
CA LYS A 575 7.85 6.74 22.71
C LYS A 575 6.74 7.72 23.11
N LEU A 576 5.91 7.35 24.08
CA LEU A 576 4.90 8.22 24.70
C LEU A 576 5.51 9.23 25.69
N GLY A 577 6.79 9.04 26.06
CA GLY A 577 7.49 9.94 26.98
C GLY A 577 7.26 9.58 28.45
N PHE A 578 6.75 8.38 28.72
CA PHE A 578 6.68 7.84 30.07
C PHE A 578 8.09 7.49 30.57
N LYS A 579 8.24 7.50 31.89
CA LYS A 579 9.47 7.20 32.62
C LYS A 579 9.76 5.70 32.66
N ASP A 580 8.72 4.87 32.76
CA ASP A 580 8.82 3.41 32.78
C ASP A 580 7.52 2.75 32.25
N SER A 581 7.53 1.42 32.12
CA SER A 581 6.41 0.61 31.63
C SER A 581 5.27 0.44 32.63
N TRP A 582 5.40 0.94 33.86
CA TRP A 582 4.38 0.81 34.92
C TRP A 582 3.42 1.99 34.97
N GLU A 583 3.67 3.03 34.18
CA GLU A 583 2.76 4.17 34.07
C GLU A 583 1.42 3.77 33.40
N ASP A 584 0.33 4.42 33.84
CA ASP A 584 -1.01 4.12 33.35
C ASP A 584 -1.14 4.41 31.84
N TYR A 585 -1.30 3.35 31.06
CA TYR A 585 -1.61 3.46 29.65
C TYR A 585 -3.05 3.95 29.45
N LYS A 586 -3.23 4.88 28.52
CA LYS A 586 -4.55 5.22 27.97
C LYS A 586 -4.71 4.54 26.61
N PRO A 587 -5.13 3.27 26.55
CA PRO A 587 -5.32 2.58 25.27
C PRO A 587 -6.33 3.32 24.40
N GLY A 588 -6.09 3.33 23.08
CA GLY A 588 -6.89 4.13 22.14
C GLY A 588 -6.55 5.63 22.12
N THR A 589 -5.66 6.13 22.97
CA THR A 589 -5.07 7.46 22.79
C THR A 589 -3.94 7.38 21.75
N HIS A 590 -4.38 7.45 20.49
CA HIS A 590 -3.63 7.89 19.30
C HIS A 590 -2.21 7.36 19.10
N PHE A 591 -2.00 6.64 17.99
CA PHE A 591 -0.76 6.84 17.26
C PHE A 591 -0.65 8.32 16.92
N GLY A 592 0.44 8.98 17.31
CA GLY A 592 0.66 10.37 16.95
C GLY A 592 0.76 10.52 15.42
N GLY A 593 0.81 11.76 14.94
CA GLY A 593 1.02 12.04 13.53
C GLY A 593 2.21 11.26 12.97
N CYS A 594 2.03 10.71 11.77
CA CYS A 594 3.12 10.06 11.06
C CYS A 594 4.06 11.14 10.49
N PRO A 595 5.38 10.99 10.66
CA PRO A 595 6.34 11.96 10.10
C PRO A 595 6.33 12.00 8.57
N ASP A 596 5.92 10.92 7.91
CA ASP A 596 5.87 10.80 6.46
C ASP A 596 4.41 10.49 6.03
N GLU A 597 3.50 11.46 6.17
CA GLU A 597 2.06 11.25 5.86
C GLU A 597 1.86 10.51 4.52
N GLY A 598 1.00 9.49 4.51
CA GLY A 598 0.72 8.64 3.34
C GLY A 598 1.79 7.57 3.06
N HIS A 599 2.83 7.45 3.87
CA HIS A 599 3.79 6.36 3.77
C HIS A 599 3.17 5.05 4.27
N HIS A 600 3.37 3.93 3.56
CA HIS A 600 2.79 2.62 3.91
C HIS A 600 3.18 2.06 5.29
N ARG A 601 4.22 2.61 5.92
CA ARG A 601 4.65 2.23 7.29
C ARG A 601 4.00 3.09 8.36
N CYS A 602 3.30 4.16 8.00
CA CYS A 602 2.61 4.99 8.96
C CYS A 602 1.52 4.20 9.66
N MET A 603 1.51 4.24 10.99
CA MET A 603 0.50 3.51 11.75
C MET A 603 -0.92 4.05 11.55
N THR A 604 -1.04 5.30 11.08
CA THR A 604 -2.31 5.94 10.67
C THR A 604 -2.94 5.32 9.43
N GLU A 605 -2.19 4.53 8.64
CA GLU A 605 -2.73 3.79 7.47
C GLU A 605 -3.43 2.49 7.87
N TYR A 606 -3.39 2.14 9.16
CA TYR A 606 -3.95 0.92 9.72
C TYR A 606 -5.08 1.24 10.68
N LEU A 607 -6.05 0.34 10.78
CA LEU A 607 -7.10 0.44 11.77
C LEU A 607 -6.48 0.49 13.17
N SER A 608 -6.96 1.43 13.99
CA SER A 608 -6.49 1.62 15.37
C SER A 608 -6.95 0.50 16.31
N ASP A 609 -7.91 -0.32 15.88
CA ASP A 609 -8.63 -1.30 16.67
C ASP A 609 -8.51 -2.69 16.02
N GLY A 610 -8.39 -3.73 16.85
CA GLY A 610 -8.33 -5.13 16.43
C GLY A 610 -6.90 -5.67 16.39
N ASN A 611 -6.74 -6.85 15.80
CA ASN A 611 -5.42 -7.34 15.40
C ASN A 611 -5.12 -6.62 14.10
N ILE A 612 -4.12 -5.73 14.04
CA ILE A 612 -3.75 -5.13 12.74
C ILE A 612 -3.66 -6.27 11.74
N GLN A 613 -4.31 -6.10 10.59
CA GLN A 613 -4.34 -7.07 9.51
C GLN A 613 -2.96 -7.18 8.83
N PHE A 614 -1.90 -7.48 9.60
CA PHE A 614 -0.62 -7.98 9.11
C PHE A 614 -0.67 -9.46 8.76
N GLN A 615 -1.85 -10.06 8.86
CA GLN A 615 -2.08 -11.44 8.48
C GLN A 615 -1.52 -11.64 7.08
N ARG A 616 -0.60 -12.59 6.98
CA ARG A 616 -0.43 -13.34 5.74
C ARG A 616 -1.84 -13.71 5.28
N PRO A 617 -2.13 -13.67 3.98
CA PRO A 617 -3.14 -14.58 3.46
C PRO A 617 -2.58 -15.98 3.73
N TRP A 618 -3.03 -16.57 4.83
CA TRP A 618 -2.89 -17.97 5.25
C TRP A 618 -1.53 -18.35 5.85
N ALA A 619 -1.49 -18.42 7.19
CA ALA A 619 -0.77 -19.47 7.90
C ALA A 619 -1.66 -20.71 7.97
#